data_AF-A0A316BYZ7-F1
#
_entry.id   AF-A0A316BYZ7-F1
#
_cell.length_a   1.000
_cell.length_b   1.000
_cell.length_c   1.000
_cell.angle_alpha   90.00
_cell.angle_beta   90.00
_cell.angle_gamma   90.00
#
_symmetry.space_group_name_H-M   'P 1'
#
loop_
_entity.id
_entity.type
_entity.pdbx_description
1 polymer ?
#
loop_
_entity_poly.entity_id
_entity_poly.type
_entity_poly.pdbx_seq_one_letter_code
_entity_poly.pdbx_strand_id
1 'polypeptide(L)'
;MREITGNTHTGAKTSSLGDTHSPSRLAAEKNRPPKIPPAAVGDKKSKFMSPEHEAEYRAFVEKHPDLEAVEFLLVDPNGVMRGKWAPGDALKKAFQEGVNFPMSLHGLDVWGREVSETGLHIETGDQDGYCRATRGSLSIVPWAKRKTAQVMLQTFSPEGEPFMADSRQVLKRKVAEVNEKGYFPVVAFELEFYLLDPEVEWDDGMPAPVGATAGPDRLRMYGLDDLAEHAALFDMIRDAAQEQELPIDTIIKEAAPGQFEVNLKHRADPLRAADDVIMLQRLVIGCARAHGLTATFMAKPFLEYAGNGMHVHASMLDREGRNIFGGEAGRKKLEAAVAGLLRTMPESLLLFINTWNGFRRITPGSYAPTRAVWGENNRSVALRIPVASDENKRLEHRIAGADANPYLVMSALIQGMVEGIENEEVPPPPIIGNAYDDNGLFLPDDMDEALQLMARSSFVERALGPLMAKVYQDLKRAEILAFWAEITQLERTTYL
;
A
#
# COMPACT_ATOMS: atom_id res chain seq x y z
N MET A 1 59.93 -28.82 -38.56
CA MET A 1 60.46 -29.90 -39.42
C MET A 1 59.27 -30.63 -40.03
N ARG A 2 59.20 -30.60 -41.36
CA ARG A 2 58.49 -31.49 -42.32
C ARG A 2 56.96 -31.61 -42.21
N GLU A 3 56.18 -31.06 -43.15
CA GLU A 3 56.02 -31.41 -44.59
C GLU A 3 55.06 -32.59 -44.79
N ILE A 4 53.91 -32.36 -45.47
CA ILE A 4 53.60 -32.68 -46.90
C ILE A 4 52.59 -33.86 -46.90
N THR A 5 51.52 -33.98 -47.67
CA THR A 5 51.03 -33.57 -49.02
C THR A 5 49.48 -33.75 -48.96
N GLY A 6 48.59 -33.12 -49.74
CA GLY A 6 48.69 -32.65 -51.12
C GLY A 6 47.63 -33.33 -52.01
N ASN A 7 47.09 -32.57 -52.96
CA ASN A 7 46.37 -32.92 -54.20
C ASN A 7 44.82 -32.85 -54.22
N THR A 8 44.22 -31.77 -54.78
CA THR A 8 43.97 -31.41 -56.22
C THR A 8 42.72 -32.09 -56.78
N HIS A 9 41.82 -31.45 -57.57
CA HIS A 9 42.11 -30.78 -58.84
C HIS A 9 40.85 -30.06 -59.40
N THR A 10 41.09 -28.91 -60.08
CA THR A 10 40.50 -28.41 -61.35
C THR A 10 38.98 -28.25 -61.54
N GLY A 11 38.46 -27.18 -62.16
CA GLY A 11 39.11 -26.05 -62.82
C GLY A 11 38.11 -25.19 -63.65
N ALA A 12 38.62 -24.04 -64.12
CA ALA A 12 38.31 -23.29 -65.37
C ALA A 12 36.85 -22.86 -65.66
N LYS A 13 36.52 -21.73 -66.31
CA LYS A 13 37.21 -20.57 -66.90
C LYS A 13 36.12 -19.59 -67.42
N THR A 14 36.49 -18.29 -67.50
CA THR A 14 36.15 -17.26 -68.53
C THR A 14 34.70 -16.76 -68.68
N SER A 15 34.39 -15.49 -68.33
CA SER A 15 34.40 -14.25 -69.17
C SER A 15 33.25 -14.21 -70.19
N SER A 16 32.52 -13.13 -70.50
CA SER A 16 32.63 -11.68 -70.30
C SER A 16 31.38 -11.01 -70.91
N LEU A 17 31.00 -9.83 -70.40
CA LEU A 17 30.46 -8.65 -71.12
C LEU A 17 29.12 -8.73 -71.90
N GLY A 18 28.28 -7.70 -71.72
CA GLY A 18 27.35 -7.25 -72.76
C GLY A 18 26.08 -6.56 -72.26
N ASP A 19 26.07 -5.23 -72.29
CA ASP A 19 24.94 -4.31 -72.11
C ASP A 19 23.72 -4.59 -73.02
N THR A 20 22.54 -4.08 -72.67
CA THR A 20 21.73 -3.22 -73.57
C THR A 20 20.43 -2.69 -72.93
N HIS A 21 20.07 -1.48 -73.38
CA HIS A 21 18.95 -0.62 -73.00
C HIS A 21 17.53 -1.12 -73.37
N SER A 22 16.54 -0.67 -72.57
CA SER A 22 15.10 -0.37 -72.82
C SER A 22 14.70 -0.02 -74.29
N PRO A 23 13.39 -0.07 -74.75
CA PRO A 23 12.18 0.36 -74.01
C PRO A 23 10.78 -0.26 -74.37
N SER A 24 9.79 0.06 -73.52
CA SER A 24 8.34 0.28 -73.79
C SER A 24 7.40 -0.91 -74.12
N ARG A 25 6.32 -1.07 -73.33
CA ARG A 25 4.94 -0.63 -73.70
C ARG A 25 3.91 -0.97 -72.60
N LEU A 26 3.12 0.05 -72.33
CA LEU A 26 1.79 0.11 -71.69
C LEU A 26 0.93 -1.17 -71.78
N ALA A 27 0.34 -1.57 -70.64
CA ALA A 27 -1.12 -1.60 -70.40
C ALA A 27 -1.50 -2.72 -69.39
N ALA A 28 -1.80 -2.33 -68.15
CA ALA A 28 -2.72 -3.06 -67.26
C ALA A 28 -3.00 -2.21 -66.00
N GLU A 29 -3.84 -1.19 -66.15
CA GLU A 29 -4.58 -0.62 -65.02
C GLU A 29 -5.87 -1.42 -64.82
N LYS A 30 -6.07 -1.96 -63.61
CA LYS A 30 -7.31 -1.89 -62.80
C LYS A 30 -7.37 -3.04 -61.79
N ASN A 31 -6.96 -2.75 -60.56
CA ASN A 31 -7.62 -3.11 -59.29
C ASN A 31 -6.61 -2.99 -58.13
N ARG A 32 -6.62 -1.84 -57.45
CA ARG A 32 -6.07 -1.71 -56.09
C ARG A 32 -7.12 -1.08 -55.19
N PRO A 33 -7.31 -1.58 -53.96
CA PRO A 33 -8.23 -0.98 -52.99
C PRO A 33 -7.76 0.45 -52.62
N PRO A 34 -8.66 1.32 -52.15
CA PRO A 34 -8.33 2.71 -51.84
C PRO A 34 -7.22 2.78 -50.78
N LYS A 35 -6.21 3.60 -51.04
CA LYS A 35 -5.20 3.96 -50.03
C LYS A 35 -5.89 4.69 -48.88
N ILE A 36 -5.86 4.09 -47.69
CA ILE A 36 -6.11 4.79 -46.44
C ILE A 36 -5.02 5.89 -46.34
N PRO A 37 -5.37 7.17 -46.14
CA PRO A 37 -4.37 8.20 -45.91
C PRO A 37 -3.51 7.79 -44.70
N PRO A 38 -2.19 8.07 -44.70
CA PRO A 38 -1.39 7.79 -43.51
C PRO A 38 -2.08 8.49 -42.35
N ALA A 39 -2.49 7.71 -41.34
CA ALA A 39 -2.94 8.27 -40.08
C ALA A 39 -1.87 9.27 -39.66
N ALA A 40 -2.28 10.52 -39.42
CA ALA A 40 -1.41 11.47 -38.78
C ALA A 40 -0.81 10.76 -37.56
N VAL A 41 0.50 10.52 -37.59
CA VAL A 41 1.25 10.15 -36.40
C VAL A 41 1.20 11.41 -35.56
N GLY A 42 0.09 11.57 -34.84
CA GLY A 42 -0.02 12.52 -33.77
C GLY A 42 1.11 12.20 -32.82
N ASP A 43 1.86 13.24 -32.49
CA ASP A 43 2.98 13.24 -31.56
C ASP A 43 2.48 12.76 -30.17
N LYS A 44 2.32 11.43 -30.00
CA LYS A 44 1.95 10.79 -28.73
C LYS A 44 3.18 10.72 -27.83
N LYS A 45 3.87 11.85 -27.62
CA LYS A 45 4.60 12.02 -26.37
C LYS A 45 3.54 12.29 -25.31
N SER A 46 3.13 11.25 -24.60
CA SER A 46 2.39 11.37 -23.35
C SER A 46 3.17 12.33 -22.45
N LYS A 47 2.74 13.59 -22.37
CA LYS A 47 3.28 14.54 -21.41
C LYS A 47 2.66 14.17 -20.07
N PHE A 48 3.26 13.19 -19.41
CA PHE A 48 2.93 12.83 -18.03
C PHE A 48 2.87 14.06 -17.13
N MET A 49 3.78 15.01 -17.34
CA MET A 49 3.83 16.26 -16.60
C MET A 49 2.60 17.12 -16.94
N SER A 50 1.65 17.17 -16.02
CA SER A 50 0.57 18.16 -16.05
C SER A 50 1.10 19.54 -15.62
N PRO A 51 0.41 20.64 -15.94
CA PRO A 51 0.78 21.98 -15.46
C PRO A 51 0.95 22.05 -13.94
N GLU A 52 0.15 21.29 -13.20
CA GLU A 52 0.21 21.22 -11.73
C GLU A 52 1.46 20.48 -11.23
N HIS A 53 1.87 19.39 -11.91
CA HIS A 53 3.15 18.71 -11.60
C HIS A 53 4.33 19.64 -11.83
N GLU A 54 4.30 20.41 -12.93
CA GLU A 54 5.35 21.39 -13.24
C GLU A 54 5.39 22.53 -12.21
N ALA A 55 4.21 23.01 -11.78
CA ALA A 55 4.09 24.03 -10.75
C ALA A 55 4.63 23.56 -9.38
N GLU A 56 4.26 22.34 -8.94
CA GLU A 56 4.78 21.74 -7.70
C GLU A 56 6.30 21.64 -7.72
N TYR A 57 6.86 21.04 -8.78
CA TYR A 57 8.31 20.88 -8.92
C TYR A 57 9.04 22.24 -8.92
N ARG A 58 8.56 23.22 -9.70
CA ARG A 58 9.19 24.54 -9.78
C ARG A 58 9.16 25.28 -8.44
N ALA A 59 8.00 25.30 -7.78
CA ALA A 59 7.84 25.94 -6.49
C ALA A 59 8.79 25.32 -5.44
N PHE A 60 8.93 24.00 -5.45
CA PHE A 60 9.82 23.30 -4.52
C PHE A 60 11.30 23.61 -4.77
N VAL A 61 11.77 23.56 -6.03
CA VAL A 61 13.16 23.86 -6.36
C VAL A 61 13.51 25.33 -6.13
N GLU A 62 12.56 26.25 -6.34
CA GLU A 62 12.73 27.66 -5.99
C GLU A 62 12.87 27.88 -4.48
N LYS A 63 12.08 27.16 -3.67
CA LYS A 63 12.17 27.18 -2.19
C LYS A 63 13.46 26.51 -1.69
N HIS A 64 14.00 25.54 -2.42
CA HIS A 64 15.14 24.71 -2.01
C HIS A 64 16.23 24.60 -3.11
N PRO A 65 16.90 25.71 -3.48
CA PRO A 65 17.88 25.73 -4.58
C PRO A 65 19.18 24.97 -4.27
N ASP A 66 19.44 24.72 -2.99
CA ASP A 66 20.61 24.05 -2.39
C ASP A 66 20.34 22.57 -2.06
N LEU A 67 19.40 21.92 -2.78
CA LEU A 67 19.06 20.52 -2.56
C LEU A 67 20.26 19.60 -2.87
N GLU A 68 20.69 18.80 -1.89
CA GLU A 68 21.84 17.91 -2.04
C GLU A 68 21.44 16.52 -2.53
N ALA A 69 20.29 16.03 -2.09
CA ALA A 69 19.82 14.67 -2.39
C ALA A 69 18.31 14.59 -2.56
N VAL A 70 17.87 13.54 -3.25
CA VAL A 70 16.47 13.14 -3.35
C VAL A 70 16.33 11.65 -3.07
N GLU A 71 15.31 11.29 -2.30
CA GLU A 71 14.86 9.93 -2.08
C GLU A 71 13.63 9.67 -2.95
N PHE A 72 13.73 8.70 -3.85
CA PHE A 72 12.60 8.23 -4.65
C PHE A 72 11.96 7.05 -3.95
N LEU A 73 10.68 7.17 -3.61
CA LEU A 73 9.96 6.22 -2.77
C LEU A 73 8.89 5.48 -3.58
N LEU A 74 8.85 4.16 -3.49
CA LEU A 74 7.81 3.29 -4.02
C LEU A 74 7.27 2.43 -2.88
N VAL A 75 6.02 2.01 -2.98
CA VAL A 75 5.39 1.13 -1.97
C VAL A 75 5.08 -0.20 -2.64
N ASP A 76 5.72 -1.26 -2.17
CA ASP A 76 5.48 -2.61 -2.66
C ASP A 76 4.14 -3.18 -2.14
N PRO A 77 3.64 -4.30 -2.67
CA PRO A 77 2.37 -4.87 -2.22
C PRO A 77 2.32 -5.26 -0.73
N ASN A 78 3.46 -5.47 -0.08
CA ASN A 78 3.50 -5.72 1.37
C ASN A 78 3.30 -4.43 2.19
N GLY A 79 3.25 -3.27 1.55
CA GLY A 79 3.20 -1.97 2.22
C GLY A 79 4.58 -1.45 2.61
N VAL A 80 5.65 -2.13 2.18
CA VAL A 80 7.02 -1.75 2.52
C VAL A 80 7.49 -0.68 1.53
N MET A 81 8.02 0.40 2.10
CA MET A 81 8.62 1.46 1.28
C MET A 81 9.99 1.03 0.78
N ARG A 82 10.13 0.98 -0.55
CA ARG A 82 11.35 0.71 -1.30
C ARG A 82 11.79 1.97 -2.03
N GLY A 83 13.04 2.06 -2.42
CA GLY A 83 13.49 3.27 -3.10
C GLY A 83 14.97 3.31 -3.43
N LYS A 84 15.38 4.48 -3.94
CA LYS A 84 16.79 4.77 -4.18
C LYS A 84 17.10 6.23 -3.89
N TRP A 85 18.35 6.48 -3.53
CA TRP A 85 18.90 7.83 -3.38
C TRP A 85 19.53 8.31 -4.68
N ALA A 86 19.33 9.59 -4.97
CA ALA A 86 19.98 10.26 -6.09
C ALA A 86 20.44 11.67 -5.67
N PRO A 87 21.36 12.29 -6.44
CA PRO A 87 21.70 13.70 -6.26
C PRO A 87 20.47 14.61 -6.48
N GLY A 88 20.43 15.77 -5.83
CA GLY A 88 19.26 16.66 -5.84
C GLY A 88 18.79 17.08 -7.24
N ASP A 89 19.71 17.24 -8.19
CA ASP A 89 19.42 17.58 -9.59
C ASP A 89 18.65 16.48 -10.35
N ALA A 90 18.65 15.25 -9.83
CA ALA A 90 17.89 14.13 -10.38
C ALA A 90 16.38 14.26 -10.13
N LEU A 91 15.93 15.10 -9.18
CA LEU A 91 14.52 15.31 -8.86
C LEU A 91 13.68 15.62 -10.12
N LYS A 92 14.24 16.43 -11.02
CA LYS A 92 13.62 16.80 -12.30
C LYS A 92 13.17 15.59 -13.12
N LYS A 93 13.93 14.49 -13.10
CA LYS A 93 13.63 13.28 -13.89
C LYS A 93 12.29 12.68 -13.49
N ALA A 94 11.97 12.63 -12.19
CA ALA A 94 10.73 12.05 -11.69
C ALA A 94 9.48 12.79 -12.15
N PHE A 95 9.57 14.11 -12.37
CA PHE A 95 8.46 14.94 -12.83
C PHE A 95 8.33 15.02 -14.36
N GLN A 96 9.38 14.67 -15.10
CA GLN A 96 9.41 14.79 -16.56
C GLN A 96 9.27 13.44 -17.26
N GLU A 97 10.35 12.67 -17.28
CA GLU A 97 10.47 11.42 -18.04
C GLU A 97 10.04 10.21 -17.20
N GLY A 98 10.31 10.28 -15.89
CA GLY A 98 10.27 9.18 -14.96
C GLY A 98 11.68 8.75 -14.53
N VAL A 99 11.71 7.95 -13.48
CA VAL A 99 12.89 7.31 -12.92
C VAL A 99 12.72 5.81 -13.11
N ASN A 100 13.70 5.17 -13.73
CA ASN A 100 13.67 3.73 -13.95
C ASN A 100 13.78 2.97 -12.62
N PHE A 101 12.89 2.01 -12.42
CA PHE A 101 12.99 0.96 -11.42
C PHE A 101 12.54 -0.35 -12.06
N PRO A 102 13.13 -1.49 -11.66
CA PRO A 102 12.69 -2.78 -12.16
C PRO A 102 11.25 -3.04 -11.68
N MET A 103 10.37 -3.49 -12.57
CA MET A 103 8.97 -3.80 -12.21
C MET A 103 8.87 -4.96 -11.20
N SER A 104 9.90 -5.80 -11.12
CA SER A 104 10.08 -6.87 -10.14
C SER A 104 10.08 -6.39 -8.69
N LEU A 105 10.28 -5.10 -8.43
CA LEU A 105 10.13 -4.51 -7.09
C LEU A 105 8.77 -4.82 -6.47
N HIS A 106 7.72 -4.92 -7.29
CA HIS A 106 6.37 -5.29 -6.85
C HIS A 106 6.19 -6.80 -6.62
N GLY A 107 7.17 -7.62 -6.96
CA GLY A 107 7.21 -9.07 -6.74
C GLY A 107 8.14 -9.51 -5.61
N LEU A 108 8.56 -8.59 -4.74
CA LEU A 108 9.41 -8.90 -3.59
C LEU A 108 8.58 -9.32 -2.37
N ASP A 109 9.10 -10.30 -1.62
CA ASP A 109 8.54 -10.66 -0.30
C ASP A 109 8.82 -9.57 0.76
N VAL A 110 8.31 -9.77 1.98
CA VAL A 110 8.46 -8.81 3.08
C VAL A 110 9.94 -8.51 3.42
N TRP A 111 10.84 -9.48 3.19
CA TRP A 111 12.28 -9.31 3.39
C TRP A 111 12.99 -8.66 2.20
N GLY A 112 12.31 -8.46 1.07
CA GLY A 112 12.89 -7.90 -0.15
C GLY A 112 13.55 -8.95 -1.04
N ARG A 113 13.20 -10.23 -0.89
CA ARG A 113 13.69 -11.32 -1.75
C ARG A 113 12.74 -11.53 -2.92
N GLU A 114 13.28 -11.97 -4.05
CA GLU A 114 12.49 -12.28 -5.24
C GLU A 114 11.60 -13.52 -5.01
N VAL A 115 10.34 -13.44 -5.44
CA VAL A 115 9.38 -14.56 -5.46
C VAL A 115 9.05 -14.89 -6.91
N SER A 116 9.71 -15.89 -7.48
CA SER A 116 9.62 -16.25 -8.91
C SER A 116 8.19 -16.61 -9.34
N GLU A 117 7.36 -17.14 -8.45
CA GLU A 117 5.96 -17.48 -8.73
C GLU A 117 5.12 -16.27 -9.14
N THR A 118 5.51 -15.06 -8.71
CA THR A 118 4.83 -13.81 -9.09
C THR A 118 4.85 -13.60 -10.60
N GLY A 119 5.90 -14.05 -11.30
CA GLY A 119 6.07 -13.88 -12.74
C GLY A 119 6.53 -12.47 -13.14
N LEU A 120 7.23 -11.77 -12.26
CA LEU A 120 7.68 -10.38 -12.45
C LEU A 120 9.21 -10.22 -12.52
N HIS A 121 10.00 -11.26 -12.25
CA HIS A 121 11.46 -11.16 -12.06
C HIS A 121 12.21 -11.47 -13.36
N ILE A 122 13.37 -12.13 -13.24
CA ILE A 122 14.28 -12.42 -14.34
C ILE A 122 13.64 -13.23 -15.48
N GLU A 123 12.60 -14.00 -15.20
CA GLU A 123 11.79 -14.72 -16.19
C GLU A 123 11.10 -13.79 -17.20
N THR A 124 10.89 -12.52 -16.84
CA THR A 124 10.37 -11.47 -17.74
C THR A 124 11.47 -10.61 -18.36
N GLY A 125 12.73 -10.88 -18.01
CA GLY A 125 13.89 -10.05 -18.33
C GLY A 125 14.12 -8.90 -17.34
N ASP A 126 13.42 -8.90 -16.19
CA ASP A 126 13.49 -7.86 -15.15
C ASP A 126 13.36 -6.43 -15.72
N GLN A 127 12.29 -6.23 -16.48
CA GLN A 127 12.11 -5.00 -17.25
C GLN A 127 11.86 -3.79 -16.34
N ASP A 128 12.51 -2.69 -16.68
CA ASP A 128 12.28 -1.41 -16.02
C ASP A 128 10.87 -0.86 -16.33
N GLY A 129 10.21 -0.39 -15.28
CA GLY A 129 9.07 0.52 -15.38
C GLY A 129 9.53 1.98 -15.31
N TYR A 130 8.74 2.87 -15.92
CA TYR A 130 8.92 4.31 -15.77
C TYR A 130 8.20 4.78 -14.51
N CYS A 131 8.94 4.98 -13.41
CA CYS A 131 8.34 5.41 -12.15
C CYS A 131 8.31 6.94 -12.05
N ARG A 132 7.13 7.51 -11.85
CA ARG A 132 6.91 8.95 -11.99
C ARG A 132 6.31 9.57 -10.73
N ALA A 133 6.63 10.85 -10.48
CA ALA A 133 6.30 11.53 -9.24
C ALA A 133 4.79 11.51 -8.94
N THR A 134 4.46 11.21 -7.70
CA THR A 134 3.12 11.34 -7.15
C THR A 134 2.91 12.79 -6.73
N ARG A 135 1.98 13.47 -7.39
CA ARG A 135 1.63 14.86 -7.10
C ARG A 135 1.28 15.06 -5.63
N GLY A 136 1.81 16.13 -5.03
CA GLY A 136 1.62 16.52 -3.64
C GLY A 136 2.46 15.72 -2.63
N SER A 137 3.26 14.75 -3.06
CA SER A 137 4.10 13.94 -2.15
C SER A 137 5.51 14.50 -1.96
N LEU A 138 5.89 15.51 -2.74
CA LEU A 138 7.22 16.11 -2.67
C LEU A 138 7.38 16.93 -1.39
N SER A 139 8.37 16.58 -0.58
CA SER A 139 8.65 17.26 0.69
C SER A 139 10.13 17.16 1.06
N ILE A 140 10.59 17.95 2.04
CA ILE A 140 11.91 17.78 2.67
C ILE A 140 11.82 16.63 3.67
N VAL A 141 12.94 15.95 3.92
CA VAL A 141 13.12 14.94 4.98
C VAL A 141 13.69 15.64 6.23
N PRO A 142 12.87 16.01 7.24
CA PRO A 142 13.32 16.88 8.32
C PRO A 142 14.37 16.26 9.24
N TRP A 143 14.39 14.93 9.35
CA TRP A 143 15.38 14.18 10.14
C TRP A 143 16.64 13.80 9.34
N ALA A 144 16.76 14.20 8.07
CA ALA A 144 17.96 13.92 7.28
C ALA A 144 19.14 14.80 7.69
N LYS A 145 20.35 14.23 7.73
CA LYS A 145 21.58 14.97 8.07
C LYS A 145 22.02 15.99 7.03
N ARG A 146 21.60 15.81 5.77
CA ARG A 146 21.89 16.69 4.63
C ARG A 146 20.57 17.12 4.00
N LYS A 147 20.55 18.23 3.27
CA LYS A 147 19.31 18.75 2.69
C LYS A 147 18.76 17.78 1.63
N THR A 148 17.75 17.02 2.04
CA THR A 148 17.23 15.88 1.28
C THR A 148 15.75 16.06 1.03
N ALA A 149 15.33 15.90 -0.22
CA ALA A 149 13.94 15.82 -0.61
C ALA A 149 13.51 14.35 -0.66
N GLN A 150 12.22 14.11 -0.55
CA GLN A 150 11.60 12.82 -0.80
C GLN A 150 10.38 13.02 -1.69
N VAL A 151 10.12 12.03 -2.54
CA VAL A 151 8.94 12.02 -3.40
C VAL A 151 8.48 10.59 -3.62
N MET A 152 7.18 10.35 -3.42
CA MET A 152 6.58 9.07 -3.78
C MET A 152 6.46 8.97 -5.30
N LEU A 153 6.62 7.77 -5.83
CA LEU A 153 6.48 7.48 -7.25
C LEU A 153 5.29 6.53 -7.47
N GLN A 154 4.84 6.50 -8.72
CA GLN A 154 3.91 5.52 -9.27
C GLN A 154 4.61 4.77 -10.40
N THR A 155 4.42 3.46 -10.50
CA THR A 155 5.00 2.65 -11.57
C THR A 155 4.09 2.62 -12.81
N PHE A 156 4.71 2.78 -13.97
CA PHE A 156 4.08 2.64 -15.29
C PHE A 156 4.89 1.68 -16.14
N SER A 157 4.23 0.95 -17.03
CA SER A 157 4.89 0.06 -18.00
C SER A 157 5.75 0.85 -18.99
N PRO A 158 6.64 0.19 -19.76
CA PRO A 158 7.38 0.84 -20.83
C PRO A 158 6.51 1.57 -21.87
N GLU A 159 5.30 1.09 -22.08
CA GLU A 159 4.28 1.67 -22.97
C GLU A 159 3.58 2.89 -22.35
N GLY A 160 3.80 3.15 -21.05
CA GLY A 160 3.25 4.28 -20.32
C GLY A 160 1.93 4.01 -19.60
N GLU A 161 1.46 2.76 -19.57
CA GLU A 161 0.23 2.36 -18.89
C GLU A 161 0.46 2.17 -17.39
N PRO A 162 -0.53 2.46 -16.52
CA PRO A 162 -0.46 2.15 -15.09
C PRO A 162 -0.08 0.69 -14.84
N PHE A 163 0.95 0.44 -14.05
CA PHE A 163 1.36 -0.93 -13.75
C PHE A 163 0.49 -1.51 -12.63
N MET A 164 -0.34 -2.51 -12.94
CA MET A 164 -1.37 -2.98 -12.01
C MET A 164 -0.87 -3.92 -10.90
N ALA A 165 0.45 -4.10 -10.73
CA ALA A 165 1.04 -4.65 -9.51
C ALA A 165 1.51 -3.55 -8.53
N ASP A 166 1.40 -2.27 -8.90
CA ASP A 166 1.54 -1.14 -7.98
C ASP A 166 0.24 -0.95 -7.18
N SER A 167 0.31 -1.14 -5.87
CA SER A 167 -0.84 -1.04 -4.95
C SER A 167 -1.54 0.32 -5.00
N ARG A 168 -0.79 1.40 -5.24
CA ARG A 168 -1.36 2.75 -5.38
C ARG A 168 -2.14 2.89 -6.69
N GLN A 169 -1.66 2.30 -7.80
CA GLN A 169 -2.40 2.28 -9.07
C GLN A 169 -3.69 1.46 -8.97
N VAL A 170 -3.68 0.37 -8.19
CA VAL A 170 -4.87 -0.43 -7.89
C VAL A 170 -5.94 0.40 -7.18
N LEU A 171 -5.58 1.09 -6.09
CA LEU A 171 -6.54 1.96 -5.39
C LEU A 171 -7.02 3.10 -6.29
N LYS A 172 -6.14 3.72 -7.07
CA LYS A 172 -6.48 4.80 -8.01
C LYS A 172 -7.55 4.35 -9.01
N ARG A 173 -7.40 3.16 -9.59
CA ARG A 173 -8.41 2.58 -10.49
C ARG A 173 -9.73 2.32 -9.75
N LYS A 174 -9.68 1.78 -8.53
CA LYS A 174 -10.88 1.50 -7.73
C LYS A 174 -11.66 2.78 -7.39
N VAL A 175 -10.96 3.83 -6.98
CA VAL A 175 -11.56 5.15 -6.70
C VAL A 175 -12.22 5.73 -7.96
N ALA A 176 -11.57 5.63 -9.13
CA ALA A 176 -12.15 6.09 -10.38
C ALA A 176 -13.46 5.33 -10.72
N GLU A 177 -13.45 4.00 -10.60
CA GLU A 177 -14.62 3.14 -10.85
C GLU A 177 -15.83 3.52 -9.98
N VAL A 178 -15.63 3.73 -8.67
CA VAL A 178 -16.75 4.06 -7.78
C VAL A 178 -17.23 5.51 -7.93
N ASN A 179 -16.33 6.44 -8.26
CA ASN A 179 -16.69 7.81 -8.59
C ASN A 179 -17.58 7.87 -9.85
N GLU A 180 -17.31 7.03 -10.85
CA GLU A 180 -18.17 6.90 -12.05
C GLU A 180 -19.58 6.44 -11.68
N LYS A 181 -19.70 5.54 -10.70
CA LYS A 181 -20.98 5.09 -10.12
C LYS A 181 -21.66 6.15 -9.23
N GLY A 182 -21.00 7.27 -8.93
CA GLY A 182 -21.54 8.36 -8.12
C GLY A 182 -21.29 8.20 -6.62
N TYR A 183 -20.35 7.34 -6.23
CA TYR A 183 -19.92 7.14 -4.85
C TYR A 183 -18.54 7.78 -4.66
N PHE A 184 -18.42 8.75 -3.75
CA PHE A 184 -17.18 9.48 -3.49
C PHE A 184 -16.70 9.21 -2.06
N PRO A 185 -15.76 8.28 -1.84
CA PRO A 185 -15.37 7.88 -0.50
C PRO A 185 -14.61 8.99 0.23
N VAL A 186 -14.89 9.11 1.54
CA VAL A 186 -14.17 9.98 2.47
C VAL A 186 -13.62 9.11 3.58
N VAL A 187 -12.34 9.27 3.89
CA VAL A 187 -11.62 8.37 4.80
C VAL A 187 -10.70 9.12 5.76
N ALA A 188 -10.60 8.60 6.99
CA ALA A 188 -9.56 8.91 7.97
C ALA A 188 -8.96 7.61 8.52
N PHE A 189 -7.72 7.70 8.97
CA PHE A 189 -6.99 6.59 9.59
C PHE A 189 -6.57 6.97 11.01
N GLU A 190 -6.70 6.02 11.93
CA GLU A 190 -6.05 6.02 13.23
C GLU A 190 -4.91 5.00 13.15
N LEU A 191 -3.68 5.40 13.49
CA LEU A 191 -2.51 4.52 13.35
C LEU A 191 -1.78 4.39 14.68
N GLU A 192 -1.78 3.17 15.21
CA GLU A 192 -1.09 2.81 16.44
C GLU A 192 0.36 2.38 16.16
N PHE A 193 1.26 2.67 17.09
CA PHE A 193 2.67 2.27 17.04
C PHE A 193 3.25 2.16 18.44
N TYR A 194 4.36 1.42 18.56
CA TYR A 194 5.18 1.40 19.77
C TYR A 194 6.44 2.22 19.58
N LEU A 195 6.87 2.89 20.66
CA LEU A 195 8.22 3.39 20.85
C LEU A 195 8.97 2.41 21.76
N LEU A 196 10.13 1.97 21.30
CA LEU A 196 11.02 1.06 22.00
C LEU A 196 12.35 1.75 22.30
N ASP A 197 12.90 1.45 23.48
CA ASP A 197 14.23 1.88 23.88
C ASP A 197 15.25 0.78 23.49
N PRO A 198 16.14 1.03 22.51
CA PRO A 198 17.14 0.06 22.10
C PRO A 198 18.21 -0.21 23.17
N GLU A 199 18.34 0.63 24.19
CA GLU A 199 19.33 0.47 25.27
C GLU A 199 18.79 -0.36 26.44
N VAL A 200 17.51 -0.74 26.42
CA VAL A 200 16.87 -1.55 27.45
C VAL A 200 16.36 -2.84 26.83
N GLU A 201 16.86 -3.98 27.31
CA GLU A 201 16.43 -5.30 26.85
C GLU A 201 15.19 -5.77 27.61
N TRP A 202 14.27 -6.37 26.87
CA TRP A 202 13.15 -7.17 27.36
C TRP A 202 13.61 -8.60 27.68
N ASP A 203 12.73 -9.41 28.27
CA ASP A 203 13.05 -10.77 28.73
C ASP A 203 13.52 -11.72 27.61
N ASP A 204 13.12 -11.46 26.37
CA ASP A 204 13.49 -12.22 25.17
C ASP A 204 14.63 -11.59 24.36
N GLY A 205 15.27 -10.54 24.88
CA GLY A 205 16.36 -9.80 24.24
C GLY A 205 15.89 -8.75 23.22
N MET A 206 14.59 -8.53 23.07
CA MET A 206 14.05 -7.44 22.24
C MET A 206 14.19 -6.08 22.95
N PRO A 207 14.26 -4.95 22.22
CA PRO A 207 14.13 -3.63 22.83
C PRO A 207 12.83 -3.49 23.63
N ALA A 208 12.93 -2.97 24.86
CA ALA A 208 11.79 -2.79 25.75
C ALA A 208 10.93 -1.59 25.30
N PRO A 209 9.60 -1.65 25.51
CA PRO A 209 8.75 -0.49 25.27
C PRO A 209 9.08 0.65 26.25
N VAL A 210 9.08 1.89 25.75
CA VAL A 210 9.35 3.06 26.61
C VAL A 210 8.31 3.16 27.75
N GLY A 211 8.75 3.54 28.93
CA GLY A 211 7.90 3.61 30.12
C GLY A 211 7.58 2.26 30.77
N ALA A 212 8.07 1.13 30.21
CA ALA A 212 8.06 -0.13 30.95
C ALA A 212 9.00 -0.05 32.16
N THR A 213 8.53 -0.53 33.32
CA THR A 213 9.29 -0.44 34.58
C THR A 213 9.20 -1.75 35.34
N ALA A 214 10.20 -2.03 36.18
CA ALA A 214 10.15 -3.18 37.08
C ALA A 214 8.96 -3.06 38.05
N GLY A 215 8.12 -4.10 38.10
CA GLY A 215 6.91 -4.16 38.91
C GLY A 215 5.64 -4.36 38.07
N PRO A 216 4.44 -4.13 38.64
CA PRO A 216 3.19 -4.27 37.90
C PRO A 216 3.11 -3.31 36.71
N ASP A 217 2.55 -3.79 35.60
CA ASP A 217 2.38 -3.00 34.38
C ASP A 217 1.63 -1.69 34.64
N ARG A 218 2.23 -0.59 34.18
CA ARG A 218 1.62 0.74 34.21
C ARG A 218 1.16 1.10 32.80
N LEU A 219 -0.01 0.58 32.41
CA LEU A 219 -0.56 0.78 31.07
C LEU A 219 -0.76 2.27 30.70
N ARG A 220 -1.15 3.09 31.69
CA ARG A 220 -1.28 4.56 31.58
C ARG A 220 -2.02 5.04 30.31
N MET A 221 -3.11 4.38 29.95
CA MET A 221 -3.96 4.83 28.85
C MET A 221 -4.44 6.27 29.10
N TYR A 222 -4.33 7.15 28.09
CA TYR A 222 -4.54 8.60 28.22
C TYR A 222 -3.60 9.31 29.22
N GLY A 223 -2.44 8.71 29.52
CA GLY A 223 -1.42 9.29 30.40
C GLY A 223 -0.77 10.53 29.80
N LEU A 224 -1.04 11.70 30.38
CA LEU A 224 -0.43 12.97 29.94
C LEU A 224 1.05 13.07 30.32
N ASP A 225 1.46 12.42 31.42
CA ASP A 225 2.85 12.40 31.86
C ASP A 225 3.74 11.65 30.86
N ASP A 226 3.26 10.55 30.27
CA ASP A 226 3.97 9.78 29.24
C ASP A 226 4.11 10.58 27.94
N LEU A 227 3.09 11.38 27.60
CA LEU A 227 3.19 12.32 26.49
C LEU A 227 4.20 13.45 26.79
N ALA A 228 4.24 13.94 28.03
CA ALA A 228 5.18 14.98 28.45
C ALA A 228 6.64 14.49 28.48
N GLU A 229 6.87 13.24 28.87
CA GLU A 229 8.20 12.61 28.92
C GLU A 229 8.84 12.55 27.52
N HIS A 230 8.03 12.33 26.48
CA HIS A 230 8.47 12.29 25.09
C HIS A 230 8.07 13.53 24.28
N ALA A 231 7.78 14.66 24.93
CA ALA A 231 7.27 15.86 24.28
C ALA A 231 8.16 16.33 23.11
N ALA A 232 9.49 16.32 23.29
CA ALA A 232 10.41 16.74 22.23
C ALA A 232 10.33 15.89 20.95
N LEU A 233 10.07 14.58 21.09
CA LEU A 233 9.85 13.70 19.95
C LEU A 233 8.50 14.01 19.29
N PHE A 234 7.44 14.17 20.08
CA PHE A 234 6.12 14.49 19.54
C PHE A 234 6.06 15.87 18.88
N ASP A 235 6.80 16.85 19.39
CA ASP A 235 6.97 18.16 18.75
C ASP A 235 7.69 18.01 17.41
N MET A 236 8.77 17.23 17.35
CA MET A 236 9.46 16.94 16.07
C MET A 236 8.54 16.22 15.08
N ILE A 237 7.71 15.28 15.53
CA ILE A 237 6.71 14.60 14.69
C ILE A 237 5.71 15.62 14.14
N ARG A 238 5.24 16.56 14.97
CA ARG A 238 4.30 17.60 14.54
C ARG A 238 4.92 18.56 13.53
N ASP A 239 6.12 19.04 13.80
CA ASP A 239 6.85 19.94 12.89
C ASP A 239 7.14 19.26 11.55
N ALA A 240 7.58 18.00 11.58
CA ALA A 240 7.82 17.22 10.38
C ALA A 240 6.53 16.95 9.59
N ALA A 241 5.41 16.68 10.29
CA ALA A 241 4.13 16.46 9.66
C ALA A 241 3.61 17.73 8.98
N GLN A 242 3.83 18.89 9.60
CA GLN A 242 3.51 20.18 9.00
C GLN A 242 4.36 20.45 7.74
N GLU A 243 5.67 20.19 7.76
CA GLU A 243 6.54 20.37 6.58
C GLU A 243 6.18 19.39 5.44
N GLN A 244 5.64 18.21 5.76
CA GLN A 244 5.21 17.21 4.79
C GLN A 244 3.71 17.30 4.43
N GLU A 245 3.01 18.32 4.95
CA GLU A 245 1.56 18.53 4.77
C GLU A 245 0.69 17.31 5.15
N LEU A 246 1.14 16.55 6.16
CA LEU A 246 0.39 15.43 6.71
C LEU A 246 -0.69 15.96 7.67
N PRO A 247 -1.94 15.48 7.57
CA PRO A 247 -3.07 16.04 8.29
C PRO A 247 -3.20 15.38 9.68
N ILE A 248 -2.12 15.34 10.45
CA ILE A 248 -2.17 14.83 11.82
C ILE A 248 -3.12 15.71 12.66
N ASP A 249 -3.83 15.08 13.58
CA ASP A 249 -4.78 15.72 14.47
C ASP A 249 -4.32 15.56 15.92
N THR A 250 -4.56 14.38 16.47
CA THR A 250 -4.33 14.06 17.88
C THR A 250 -3.28 12.97 18.02
N ILE A 251 -2.45 13.07 19.06
CA ILE A 251 -1.55 12.00 19.50
C ILE A 251 -2.06 11.53 20.86
N ILE A 252 -2.25 10.23 21.03
CA ILE A 252 -2.84 9.63 22.23
C ILE A 252 -1.89 8.57 22.79
N LYS A 253 -1.84 8.47 24.12
CA LYS A 253 -1.19 7.35 24.81
C LYS A 253 -2.16 6.18 24.91
N GLU A 254 -1.80 5.06 24.30
CA GLU A 254 -2.65 3.88 24.18
C GLU A 254 -2.52 2.89 25.34
N ALA A 255 -3.25 1.77 25.24
CA ALA A 255 -3.49 0.80 26.30
C ALA A 255 -2.28 -0.06 26.75
N ALA A 256 -1.09 0.13 26.19
CA ALA A 256 0.12 -0.62 26.54
C ALA A 256 1.35 0.28 26.74
N PRO A 257 2.33 -0.08 27.59
CA PRO A 257 3.57 0.69 27.75
C PRO A 257 4.21 1.00 26.40
N GLY A 258 4.66 2.24 26.20
CA GLY A 258 5.27 2.67 24.94
C GLY A 258 4.36 2.69 23.70
N GLN A 259 3.08 2.34 23.81
CA GLN A 259 2.13 2.39 22.71
C GLN A 259 1.47 3.77 22.59
N PHE A 260 1.40 4.29 21.37
CA PHE A 260 0.79 5.56 21.04
C PHE A 260 -0.05 5.45 19.76
N GLU A 261 -0.97 6.38 19.57
CA GLU A 261 -1.81 6.50 18.36
C GLU A 261 -1.64 7.89 17.76
N VAL A 262 -1.60 7.99 16.43
CA VAL A 262 -1.77 9.25 15.70
C VAL A 262 -3.02 9.19 14.83
N ASN A 263 -3.88 10.19 14.99
CA ASN A 263 -5.09 10.35 14.20
C ASN A 263 -4.87 11.27 13.01
N LEU A 264 -5.30 10.84 11.83
CA LEU A 264 -5.30 11.63 10.61
C LEU A 264 -6.69 12.20 10.33
N LYS A 265 -6.76 13.45 9.86
CA LYS A 265 -8.03 14.08 9.50
C LYS A 265 -8.64 13.42 8.26
N HIS A 266 -9.97 13.49 8.16
CA HIS A 266 -10.71 12.95 7.03
C HIS A 266 -10.33 13.63 5.72
N ARG A 267 -10.20 12.85 4.65
CA ARG A 267 -10.00 13.33 3.29
C ARG A 267 -11.05 12.78 2.34
N ALA A 268 -11.57 13.65 1.47
CA ALA A 268 -12.33 13.28 0.27
C ALA A 268 -11.42 12.89 -0.90
N ASP A 269 -10.30 12.23 -0.58
CA ASP A 269 -9.34 11.67 -1.53
C ASP A 269 -8.73 10.43 -0.85
N PRO A 270 -9.31 9.23 -1.09
CA PRO A 270 -8.83 8.00 -0.47
C PRO A 270 -7.39 7.65 -0.85
N LEU A 271 -6.95 8.06 -2.04
CA LEU A 271 -5.61 7.81 -2.52
C LEU A 271 -4.61 8.65 -1.72
N ARG A 272 -4.90 9.94 -1.53
CA ARG A 272 -4.08 10.82 -0.68
C ARG A 272 -4.09 10.37 0.78
N ALA A 273 -5.24 9.93 1.30
CA ALA A 273 -5.32 9.44 2.67
C ALA A 273 -4.42 8.21 2.90
N ALA A 274 -4.35 7.28 1.93
CA ALA A 274 -3.44 6.15 1.99
C ALA A 274 -1.96 6.56 1.83
N ASP A 275 -1.66 7.56 0.98
CA ASP A 275 -0.32 8.15 0.89
C ASP A 275 0.12 8.72 2.25
N ASP A 276 -0.77 9.43 2.94
CA ASP A 276 -0.48 10.04 4.24
C ASP A 276 -0.14 8.99 5.31
N VAL A 277 -0.77 7.82 5.30
CA VAL A 277 -0.45 6.71 6.23
C VAL A 277 0.99 6.22 6.01
N ILE A 278 1.35 5.94 4.76
CA ILE A 278 2.70 5.48 4.41
C ILE A 278 3.77 6.52 4.82
N MET A 279 3.49 7.80 4.55
CA MET A 279 4.40 8.88 4.89
C MET A 279 4.47 9.13 6.40
N LEU A 280 3.36 8.98 7.13
CA LEU A 280 3.33 9.07 8.58
C LEU A 280 4.19 7.96 9.22
N GLN A 281 4.10 6.71 8.75
CA GLN A 281 4.95 5.62 9.24
C GLN A 281 6.43 5.96 9.08
N ARG A 282 6.82 6.38 7.86
CA ARG A 282 8.19 6.81 7.57
C ARG A 282 8.63 7.94 8.50
N LEU A 283 7.76 8.93 8.71
CA LEU A 283 8.03 10.09 9.52
C LEU A 283 8.25 9.73 10.98
N VAL A 284 7.34 8.95 11.57
CA VAL A 284 7.45 8.52 12.97
C VAL A 284 8.72 7.70 13.18
N ILE A 285 9.05 6.79 12.25
CA ILE A 285 10.31 6.02 12.31
C ILE A 285 11.53 6.94 12.22
N GLY A 286 11.52 7.91 11.31
CA GLY A 286 12.61 8.85 11.12
C GLY A 286 12.85 9.74 12.34
N CYS A 287 11.78 10.30 12.90
CA CYS A 287 11.82 11.10 14.13
C CYS A 287 12.23 10.28 15.35
N ALA A 288 11.67 9.08 15.55
CA ALA A 288 12.05 8.21 16.66
C ALA A 288 13.55 7.88 16.62
N ARG A 289 14.08 7.52 15.43
CA ARG A 289 15.51 7.26 15.24
C ARG A 289 16.37 8.49 15.53
N ALA A 290 15.92 9.69 15.17
CA ALA A 290 16.63 10.94 15.51
C ALA A 290 16.69 11.20 17.02
N HIS A 291 15.75 10.62 17.79
CA HIS A 291 15.71 10.66 19.25
C HIS A 291 16.31 9.41 19.92
N GLY A 292 17.00 8.55 19.17
CA GLY A 292 17.63 7.33 19.72
C GLY A 292 16.64 6.21 20.07
N LEU A 293 15.39 6.30 19.62
CA LEU A 293 14.35 5.29 19.85
C LEU A 293 14.06 4.50 18.57
N THR A 294 13.40 3.36 18.74
CA THR A 294 12.84 2.58 17.63
C THR A 294 11.32 2.69 17.62
N ALA A 295 10.73 3.18 16.53
CA ALA A 295 9.29 3.08 16.32
C ALA A 295 8.96 1.80 15.53
N THR A 296 7.90 1.09 15.93
CA THR A 296 7.39 -0.07 15.21
C THR A 296 5.88 -0.04 15.02
N PHE A 297 5.45 -0.38 13.80
CA PHE A 297 4.05 -0.55 13.41
C PHE A 297 3.66 -2.03 13.26
N MET A 298 4.55 -2.95 13.68
CA MET A 298 4.28 -4.39 13.72
C MET A 298 2.95 -4.65 14.44
N ALA A 299 2.07 -5.46 13.87
CA ALA A 299 0.72 -5.65 14.39
C ALA A 299 0.69 -6.20 15.83
N LYS A 300 1.62 -7.07 16.21
CA LYS A 300 1.69 -7.69 17.53
C LYS A 300 3.15 -7.83 18.00
N PRO A 301 3.76 -6.73 18.50
CA PRO A 301 5.15 -6.76 18.93
C PRO A 301 5.35 -7.53 20.23
N PHE A 302 4.40 -7.42 21.18
CA PHE A 302 4.44 -8.08 22.48
C PHE A 302 3.17 -8.94 22.68
N LEU A 303 3.33 -10.17 23.18
CA LEU A 303 2.20 -11.11 23.34
C LEU A 303 1.26 -10.67 24.46
N GLU A 304 1.82 -10.16 25.54
CA GLU A 304 1.18 -9.70 26.78
C GLU A 304 0.44 -8.36 26.64
N TYR A 305 0.79 -7.55 25.63
CA TYR A 305 0.23 -6.20 25.45
C TYR A 305 -0.65 -6.05 24.21
N ALA A 306 -1.44 -4.98 24.13
CA ALA A 306 -2.28 -4.70 22.96
C ALA A 306 -1.46 -4.60 21.67
N GLY A 307 -2.01 -5.06 20.55
CA GLY A 307 -1.38 -4.95 19.24
C GLY A 307 -1.59 -3.56 18.62
N ASN A 308 -0.88 -3.26 17.53
CA ASN A 308 -1.07 -2.04 16.74
C ASN A 308 -2.12 -2.24 15.64
N GLY A 309 -3.19 -1.45 15.70
CA GLY A 309 -4.23 -1.34 14.69
C GLY A 309 -4.05 -0.17 13.73
N MET A 310 -4.65 -0.31 12.56
CA MET A 310 -4.98 0.77 11.65
C MET A 310 -6.50 0.86 11.54
N HIS A 311 -7.14 1.67 12.39
CA HIS A 311 -8.59 1.83 12.29
C HIS A 311 -8.93 2.74 11.12
N VAL A 312 -9.88 2.31 10.30
CA VAL A 312 -10.28 3.06 9.10
C VAL A 312 -11.69 3.59 9.27
N HIS A 313 -11.81 4.89 9.39
CA HIS A 313 -13.09 5.58 9.35
C HIS A 313 -13.47 5.86 7.89
N ALA A 314 -14.64 5.39 7.46
CA ALA A 314 -15.09 5.55 6.08
C ALA A 314 -16.54 6.03 6.00
N SER A 315 -16.76 7.05 5.18
CA SER A 315 -18.07 7.51 4.73
C SER A 315 -18.09 7.64 3.20
N MET A 316 -19.26 7.91 2.64
CA MET A 316 -19.44 8.04 1.20
C MET A 316 -20.28 9.28 0.89
N LEU A 317 -19.83 10.11 -0.05
CA LEU A 317 -20.59 11.25 -0.55
C LEU A 317 -21.27 10.91 -1.87
N ASP A 318 -22.33 11.64 -2.19
CA ASP A 318 -22.94 11.70 -3.52
C ASP A 318 -22.29 12.78 -4.41
N ARG A 319 -22.80 12.94 -5.64
CA ARG A 319 -22.32 13.95 -6.60
C ARG A 319 -22.53 15.39 -6.11
N GLU A 320 -23.46 15.61 -5.19
CA GLU A 320 -23.74 16.91 -4.58
C GLU A 320 -22.88 17.15 -3.32
N GLY A 321 -21.98 16.21 -2.97
CA GLY A 321 -21.11 16.30 -1.81
C GLY A 321 -21.80 16.01 -0.48
N ARG A 322 -22.99 15.39 -0.51
CA ARG A 322 -23.74 15.05 0.71
C ARG A 322 -23.39 13.64 1.17
N ASN A 323 -23.24 13.47 2.48
CA ASN A 323 -23.00 12.16 3.08
C ASN A 323 -24.23 11.25 2.92
N ILE A 324 -24.07 10.15 2.17
CA ILE A 324 -25.17 9.24 1.85
C ILE A 324 -25.58 8.34 3.03
N PHE A 325 -24.82 8.35 4.13
CA PHE A 325 -25.11 7.61 5.35
C PHE A 325 -25.92 8.42 6.38
N GLY A 326 -26.11 9.72 6.13
CA GLY A 326 -26.88 10.61 7.01
C GLY A 326 -28.40 10.47 6.85
N GLY A 327 -29.14 10.65 7.95
CA GLY A 327 -30.60 10.65 7.98
C GLY A 327 -31.23 9.25 7.83
N GLU A 328 -32.57 9.19 7.89
CA GLU A 328 -33.32 7.93 7.90
C GLU A 328 -33.08 7.09 6.64
N ALA A 329 -33.06 7.72 5.45
CA ALA A 329 -32.75 7.02 4.20
C ALA A 329 -31.27 6.58 4.13
N GLY A 330 -30.36 7.34 4.74
CA GLY A 330 -28.94 7.01 4.78
C GLY A 330 -28.62 5.85 5.70
N ARG A 331 -29.44 5.62 6.74
CA ARG A 331 -29.31 4.46 7.64
C ARG A 331 -29.30 3.13 6.89
N LYS A 332 -30.21 2.93 5.93
CA LYS A 332 -30.27 1.70 5.11
C LYS A 332 -29.00 1.52 4.28
N LYS A 333 -28.48 2.60 3.68
CA LYS A 333 -27.23 2.55 2.91
C LYS A 333 -26.02 2.25 3.79
N LEU A 334 -25.98 2.79 5.00
CA LEU A 334 -24.93 2.49 5.97
C LEU A 334 -24.97 1.02 6.38
N GLU A 335 -26.15 0.48 6.70
CA GLU A 335 -26.34 -0.93 7.02
C GLU A 335 -25.98 -1.84 5.85
N ALA A 336 -26.34 -1.47 4.62
CA ALA A 336 -25.98 -2.20 3.42
C ALA A 336 -24.47 -2.21 3.18
N ALA A 337 -23.79 -1.07 3.38
CA ALA A 337 -22.33 -1.00 3.33
C ALA A 337 -21.68 -1.91 4.38
N VAL A 338 -22.23 -1.93 5.61
CA VAL A 338 -21.79 -2.83 6.68
C VAL A 338 -22.00 -4.29 6.27
N ALA A 339 -23.15 -4.65 5.72
CA ALA A 339 -23.44 -6.02 5.28
C ALA A 339 -22.43 -6.52 4.23
N GLY A 340 -22.17 -5.70 3.21
CA GLY A 340 -21.17 -6.00 2.19
C GLY A 340 -19.78 -6.22 2.77
N LEU A 341 -19.36 -5.36 3.71
CA LEU A 341 -18.07 -5.52 4.41
C LEU A 341 -18.03 -6.80 5.28
N LEU A 342 -19.08 -7.11 6.04
CA LEU A 342 -19.12 -8.33 6.87
C LEU A 342 -19.02 -9.58 6.01
N ARG A 343 -19.74 -9.61 4.88
CA ARG A 343 -19.75 -10.75 3.94
C ARG A 343 -18.38 -11.00 3.33
N THR A 344 -17.68 -9.94 2.93
CA THR A 344 -16.40 -10.06 2.20
C THR A 344 -15.18 -10.12 3.12
N MET A 345 -15.34 -9.84 4.42
CA MET A 345 -14.23 -9.79 5.37
C MET A 345 -13.42 -11.09 5.46
N PRO A 346 -14.01 -12.30 5.53
CA PRO A 346 -13.21 -13.53 5.64
C PRO A 346 -12.33 -13.78 4.41
N GLU A 347 -12.88 -13.55 3.21
CA GLU A 347 -12.16 -13.78 1.94
C GLU A 347 -11.14 -12.69 1.61
N SER A 348 -11.23 -11.52 2.26
CA SER A 348 -10.30 -10.40 2.11
C SER A 348 -9.42 -10.17 3.34
N LEU A 349 -9.45 -11.06 4.33
CA LEU A 349 -8.78 -10.88 5.62
C LEU A 349 -7.28 -10.61 5.47
N LEU A 350 -6.59 -11.28 4.53
CA LEU A 350 -5.17 -11.04 4.27
C LEU A 350 -4.85 -9.62 3.81
N LEU A 351 -5.81 -8.86 3.28
CA LEU A 351 -5.60 -7.47 2.93
C LEU A 351 -5.57 -6.57 4.16
N PHE A 352 -6.23 -6.98 5.25
CA PHE A 352 -6.28 -6.28 6.54
C PHE A 352 -5.20 -6.77 7.50
N ILE A 353 -4.87 -8.06 7.44
CA ILE A 353 -3.89 -8.72 8.30
C ILE A 353 -2.92 -9.47 7.37
N ASN A 354 -1.90 -8.73 6.93
CA ASN A 354 -1.05 -9.12 5.81
C ASN A 354 0.25 -9.81 6.23
N THR A 355 0.51 -9.96 7.52
CA THR A 355 1.75 -10.56 8.03
C THR A 355 1.46 -11.79 8.88
N TRP A 356 2.41 -12.72 8.92
CA TRP A 356 2.35 -13.86 9.85
C TRP A 356 2.19 -13.42 11.31
N ASN A 357 2.85 -12.32 11.69
CA ASN A 357 2.71 -11.72 13.02
C ASN A 357 1.31 -11.15 13.27
N GLY A 358 0.67 -10.57 12.25
CA GLY A 358 -0.66 -9.98 12.36
C GLY A 358 -1.73 -10.96 12.81
N PHE A 359 -1.63 -12.24 12.47
CA PHE A 359 -2.57 -13.26 12.95
C PHE A 359 -2.50 -13.48 14.47
N ARG A 360 -1.37 -13.15 15.12
CA ARG A 360 -1.25 -13.13 16.60
C ARG A 360 -1.99 -11.96 17.24
N ARG A 361 -2.45 -10.97 16.46
CA ARG A 361 -3.34 -9.91 16.94
C ARG A 361 -4.79 -10.41 17.03
N ILE A 362 -5.22 -11.37 16.19
CA ILE A 362 -6.61 -11.86 16.11
C ILE A 362 -6.90 -12.96 17.15
N THR A 363 -6.54 -12.73 18.41
CA THR A 363 -6.74 -13.70 19.50
C THR A 363 -7.76 -13.17 20.49
N PRO A 364 -8.67 -14.00 21.04
CA PRO A 364 -9.63 -13.55 22.04
C PRO A 364 -8.96 -12.77 23.18
N GLY A 365 -9.51 -11.61 23.54
CA GLY A 365 -8.98 -10.75 24.62
C GLY A 365 -7.88 -9.76 24.21
N SER A 366 -7.47 -9.71 22.94
CA SER A 366 -6.39 -8.82 22.45
C SER A 366 -6.83 -7.39 22.09
N TYR A 367 -8.08 -7.01 22.37
CA TYR A 367 -8.78 -5.82 21.83
C TYR A 367 -8.98 -5.81 20.30
N ALA A 368 -8.50 -6.84 19.58
CA ALA A 368 -8.84 -7.07 18.19
C ALA A 368 -10.10 -7.96 18.07
N PRO A 369 -11.02 -7.64 17.15
CA PRO A 369 -12.18 -8.49 16.90
C PRO A 369 -11.79 -9.80 16.20
N THR A 370 -12.28 -10.93 16.70
CA THR A 370 -12.05 -12.28 16.12
C THR A 370 -13.17 -12.75 15.20
N ARG A 371 -14.21 -11.93 15.06
CA ARG A 371 -15.42 -12.24 14.29
C ARG A 371 -15.81 -11.03 13.44
N ALA A 372 -16.32 -11.30 12.25
CA ALA A 372 -16.96 -10.29 11.42
C ALA A 372 -18.36 -10.01 11.98
N VAL A 373 -18.40 -9.10 12.95
CA VAL A 373 -19.62 -8.57 13.57
C VAL A 373 -19.57 -7.05 13.60
N TRP A 374 -20.73 -6.43 13.82
CA TRP A 374 -20.86 -4.98 13.84
C TRP A 374 -21.72 -4.51 15.01
N GLY A 375 -21.61 -3.22 15.33
CA GLY A 375 -22.36 -2.63 16.44
C GLY A 375 -22.26 -1.12 16.49
N GLU A 376 -23.26 -0.50 17.12
CA GLU A 376 -23.29 0.93 17.35
C GLU A 376 -22.49 1.30 18.59
N ASN A 377 -21.56 2.24 18.44
CA ASN A 377 -20.67 2.69 19.50
C ASN A 377 -20.02 1.55 20.32
N ASN A 378 -19.71 0.43 19.65
CA ASN A 378 -19.16 -0.76 20.28
C ASN A 378 -17.73 -0.97 19.78
N ARG A 379 -16.73 -0.99 20.67
CA ARG A 379 -15.31 -1.16 20.28
C ARG A 379 -14.87 -2.63 20.19
N SER A 380 -15.70 -3.58 20.62
CA SER A 380 -15.39 -5.02 20.56
C SER A 380 -15.73 -5.69 19.22
N VAL A 381 -16.34 -4.95 18.28
CA VAL A 381 -16.79 -5.47 16.99
C VAL A 381 -15.81 -5.10 15.86
N ALA A 382 -15.83 -5.87 14.76
CA ALA A 382 -15.02 -5.60 13.57
C ALA A 382 -15.40 -4.29 12.87
N LEU A 383 -16.71 -4.02 12.80
CA LEU A 383 -17.27 -2.81 12.21
C LEU A 383 -18.04 -2.02 13.25
N ARG A 384 -17.50 -0.88 13.67
CA ARG A 384 -18.14 0.03 14.62
C ARG A 384 -18.85 1.15 13.86
N ILE A 385 -20.03 1.54 14.32
CA ILE A 385 -20.67 2.79 13.90
C ILE A 385 -20.49 3.82 15.02
N PRO A 386 -19.59 4.81 14.88
CA PRO A 386 -19.39 5.82 15.91
C PRO A 386 -20.62 6.73 16.12
N VAL A 387 -20.66 7.36 17.29
CA VAL A 387 -21.59 8.47 17.56
C VAL A 387 -21.17 9.66 16.71
N ALA A 388 -22.08 10.16 15.89
CA ALA A 388 -21.83 11.26 14.96
C ALA A 388 -23.15 11.94 14.58
N SER A 389 -23.07 13.19 14.13
CA SER A 389 -24.16 13.86 13.40
C SER A 389 -24.38 13.18 12.03
N ASP A 390 -25.52 13.44 11.40
CA ASP A 390 -25.84 12.88 10.08
C ASP A 390 -24.78 13.24 9.02
N GLU A 391 -24.26 14.46 9.05
CA GLU A 391 -23.19 14.90 8.14
C GLU A 391 -21.88 14.12 8.34
N ASN A 392 -21.64 13.60 9.54
CA ASN A 392 -20.42 12.88 9.93
C ASN A 392 -20.64 11.37 10.10
N LYS A 393 -21.79 10.84 9.66
CA LYS A 393 -22.09 9.41 9.77
C LYS A 393 -21.12 8.59 8.94
N ARG A 394 -20.53 7.59 9.58
CA ARG A 394 -19.46 6.76 9.03
C ARG A 394 -19.42 5.42 9.75
N LEU A 395 -18.76 4.46 9.13
CA LEU A 395 -18.31 3.24 9.79
C LEU A 395 -16.83 3.34 10.15
N GLU A 396 -16.41 2.47 11.05
CA GLU A 396 -15.04 2.30 11.52
C GLU A 396 -14.67 0.83 11.40
N HIS A 397 -13.71 0.51 10.54
CA HIS A 397 -13.16 -0.83 10.37
C HIS A 397 -11.95 -1.03 11.29
N ARG A 398 -12.03 -2.01 12.19
CA ARG A 398 -11.08 -2.17 13.32
C ARG A 398 -10.11 -3.35 13.18
N ILE A 399 -10.24 -4.13 12.10
CA ILE A 399 -9.45 -5.36 11.92
C ILE A 399 -8.02 -5.07 11.45
N ALA A 400 -7.79 -4.06 10.62
CA ALA A 400 -6.50 -3.91 9.95
C ALA A 400 -5.34 -3.69 10.95
N GLY A 401 -4.21 -4.36 10.70
CA GLY A 401 -2.96 -4.11 11.41
C GLY A 401 -2.31 -2.81 10.94
N ALA A 402 -1.52 -2.18 11.82
CA ALA A 402 -0.77 -0.98 11.47
C ALA A 402 0.33 -1.24 10.41
N ASP A 403 0.68 -2.49 10.15
CA ASP A 403 1.61 -2.98 9.12
C ASP A 403 0.91 -3.36 7.79
N ALA A 404 -0.41 -3.22 7.72
CA ALA A 404 -1.17 -3.51 6.50
C ALA A 404 -0.97 -2.43 5.43
N ASN A 405 -0.96 -2.85 4.16
CA ASN A 405 -0.87 -1.92 3.03
C ASN A 405 -2.17 -1.09 2.92
N PRO A 406 -2.16 0.23 3.19
CA PRO A 406 -3.38 1.04 3.23
C PRO A 406 -4.08 1.13 1.87
N TYR A 407 -3.35 0.99 0.75
CA TYR A 407 -3.96 1.00 -0.58
C TYR A 407 -4.82 -0.24 -0.82
N LEU A 408 -4.34 -1.41 -0.40
CA LEU A 408 -5.06 -2.68 -0.54
C LEU A 408 -6.23 -2.76 0.43
N VAL A 409 -6.03 -2.32 1.68
CA VAL A 409 -7.10 -2.15 2.69
C VAL A 409 -8.23 -1.31 2.10
N MET A 410 -7.92 -0.11 1.59
CA MET A 410 -8.94 0.78 1.04
C MET A 410 -9.62 0.21 -0.20
N SER A 411 -8.90 -0.51 -1.06
CA SER A 411 -9.47 -1.14 -2.24
C SER A 411 -10.54 -2.18 -1.85
N ALA A 412 -10.26 -2.98 -0.82
CA ALA A 412 -11.22 -3.95 -0.27
C ALA A 412 -12.42 -3.27 0.39
N LEU A 413 -12.18 -2.26 1.24
CA LEU A 413 -13.26 -1.56 1.94
C LEU A 413 -14.21 -0.85 0.97
N ILE A 414 -13.66 -0.12 -0.02
CA ILE A 414 -14.48 0.57 -1.02
C ILE A 414 -15.30 -0.44 -1.83
N GLN A 415 -14.69 -1.54 -2.29
CA GLN A 415 -15.41 -2.57 -3.05
C GLN A 415 -16.54 -3.19 -2.22
N GLY A 416 -16.26 -3.59 -0.98
CA GLY A 416 -17.25 -4.23 -0.10
C GLY A 416 -18.41 -3.31 0.26
N MET A 417 -18.13 -2.03 0.58
CA MET A 417 -19.19 -1.05 0.84
C MET A 417 -20.09 -0.83 -0.37
N VAL A 418 -19.50 -0.66 -1.57
CA VAL A 418 -20.27 -0.42 -2.79
C VAL A 418 -21.10 -1.62 -3.19
N GLU A 419 -20.54 -2.84 -3.15
CA GLU A 419 -21.32 -4.07 -3.43
C GLU A 419 -22.51 -4.21 -2.46
N GLY A 420 -22.29 -3.97 -1.17
CA GLY A 420 -23.36 -4.01 -0.17
C GLY A 420 -24.47 -3.02 -0.47
N ILE A 421 -24.12 -1.77 -0.77
CA ILE A 421 -25.08 -0.71 -1.12
C ILE A 421 -25.85 -1.03 -2.41
N GLU A 422 -25.15 -1.44 -3.48
CA GLU A 422 -25.77 -1.73 -4.78
C GLU A 422 -26.72 -2.93 -4.73
N ASN A 423 -26.42 -3.92 -3.88
CA ASN A 423 -27.24 -5.12 -3.68
C ASN A 423 -28.32 -4.95 -2.60
N GLU A 424 -28.41 -3.77 -1.97
CA GLU A 424 -29.31 -3.50 -0.84
C GLU A 424 -29.21 -4.56 0.28
N GLU A 425 -27.98 -4.99 0.57
CA GLU A 425 -27.73 -6.05 1.55
C GLU A 425 -28.21 -5.63 2.95
N VAL A 426 -28.65 -6.61 3.76
CA VAL A 426 -29.11 -6.37 5.13
C VAL A 426 -28.16 -7.09 6.09
N PRO A 427 -27.50 -6.39 7.02
CA PRO A 427 -26.60 -7.02 7.96
C PRO A 427 -27.41 -7.78 9.03
N PRO A 428 -26.78 -8.74 9.74
CA PRO A 428 -27.39 -9.30 10.94
C PRO A 428 -27.67 -8.19 11.98
N PRO A 429 -28.49 -8.44 13.02
CA PRO A 429 -28.67 -7.47 14.10
C PRO A 429 -27.34 -7.01 14.72
N PRO A 430 -27.21 -5.73 15.11
CA PRO A 430 -25.99 -5.22 15.72
C PRO A 430 -25.76 -5.86 17.10
N ILE A 431 -24.50 -6.08 17.44
CA ILE A 431 -24.12 -6.62 18.75
C ILE A 431 -24.29 -5.54 19.84
N ILE A 432 -25.00 -5.93 20.90
CA ILE A 432 -25.13 -5.16 22.14
C ILE A 432 -24.28 -5.81 23.22
N GLY A 433 -23.45 -5.03 23.90
CA GLY A 433 -22.54 -5.54 24.93
C GLY A 433 -21.25 -6.12 24.33
N ASN A 434 -20.78 -7.23 24.88
CA ASN A 434 -19.50 -7.82 24.51
C ASN A 434 -19.62 -8.76 23.30
N ALA A 435 -18.89 -8.48 22.22
CA ALA A 435 -18.88 -9.31 21.02
C ALA A 435 -18.06 -10.61 21.14
N TYR A 436 -17.20 -10.75 22.16
CA TYR A 436 -16.39 -11.95 22.34
C TYR A 436 -17.24 -13.21 22.63
N ASP A 437 -18.47 -13.04 23.12
CA ASP A 437 -19.40 -14.12 23.47
C ASP A 437 -20.38 -14.47 22.33
N ASP A 438 -20.27 -13.80 21.17
CA ASP A 438 -21.19 -13.95 20.04
C ASP A 438 -20.79 -15.09 19.08
N ASN A 439 -21.73 -15.56 18.25
CA ASN A 439 -21.54 -16.60 17.24
C ASN A 439 -21.50 -16.07 15.79
N GLY A 440 -21.17 -14.79 15.59
CA GLY A 440 -21.02 -14.17 14.29
C GLY A 440 -19.95 -14.83 13.42
N LEU A 441 -19.89 -14.39 12.16
CA LEU A 441 -19.06 -14.99 11.12
C LEU A 441 -17.59 -15.06 11.56
N PHE A 442 -17.03 -16.26 11.54
CA PHE A 442 -15.67 -16.51 12.00
C PHE A 442 -14.66 -15.92 11.00
N LEU A 443 -13.64 -15.25 11.52
CA LEU A 443 -12.48 -14.85 10.73
C LEU A 443 -11.42 -15.94 10.90
N PRO A 444 -10.76 -16.39 9.81
CA PRO A 444 -9.63 -17.30 9.92
C PRO A 444 -8.62 -16.80 10.95
N ASP A 445 -8.16 -17.71 11.81
CA ASP A 445 -7.16 -17.43 12.85
C ASP A 445 -5.74 -17.82 12.42
N ASP A 446 -5.60 -18.35 11.20
CA ASP A 446 -4.35 -18.72 10.56
C ASP A 446 -4.20 -18.08 9.15
N MET A 447 -2.95 -17.77 8.81
CA MET A 447 -2.61 -17.08 7.57
C MET A 447 -2.80 -17.95 6.31
N ASP A 448 -2.54 -19.26 6.38
CA ASP A 448 -2.78 -20.18 5.26
C ASP A 448 -4.28 -20.36 5.02
N GLU A 449 -5.09 -20.53 6.07
CA GLU A 449 -6.55 -20.59 5.89
C GLU A 449 -7.09 -19.32 5.21
N ALA A 450 -6.63 -18.14 5.65
CA ALA A 450 -6.98 -16.87 5.01
C ALA A 450 -6.51 -16.80 3.54
N LEU A 451 -5.34 -17.36 3.22
CA LEU A 451 -4.84 -17.48 1.84
C LEU A 451 -5.71 -18.41 1.00
N GLN A 452 -6.14 -19.55 1.54
CA GLN A 452 -7.00 -20.50 0.82
C GLN A 452 -8.38 -19.89 0.51
N LEU A 453 -8.94 -19.10 1.44
CA LEU A 453 -10.19 -18.36 1.18
C LEU A 453 -9.99 -17.28 0.11
N MET A 454 -8.93 -16.48 0.23
CA MET A 454 -8.59 -15.45 -0.75
C MET A 454 -8.39 -16.05 -2.16
N ALA A 455 -7.70 -17.18 -2.28
CA ALA A 455 -7.43 -17.83 -3.58
C ALA A 455 -8.69 -18.32 -4.29
N ARG A 456 -9.80 -18.53 -3.57
CA ARG A 456 -11.10 -18.93 -4.13
C ARG A 456 -12.05 -17.74 -4.30
N SER A 457 -11.62 -16.54 -3.91
CA SER A 457 -12.44 -15.34 -3.85
C SER A 457 -12.52 -14.62 -5.19
N SER A 458 -13.71 -14.60 -5.78
CA SER A 458 -13.98 -13.68 -6.89
C SER A 458 -14.02 -12.22 -6.44
N PHE A 459 -14.26 -11.94 -5.15
CA PHE A 459 -14.28 -10.58 -4.61
C PHE A 459 -12.89 -9.95 -4.62
N VAL A 460 -11.86 -10.66 -4.20
CA VAL A 460 -10.48 -10.13 -4.17
C VAL A 460 -10.01 -9.76 -5.58
N GLU A 461 -10.35 -10.57 -6.59
CA GLU A 461 -10.08 -10.21 -7.99
C GLU A 461 -10.83 -8.95 -8.44
N ARG A 462 -12.09 -8.74 -8.04
CA ARG A 462 -12.82 -7.50 -8.34
C ARG A 462 -12.27 -6.29 -7.60
N ALA A 463 -11.81 -6.48 -6.36
CA ALA A 463 -11.24 -5.42 -5.53
C ALA A 463 -9.88 -4.96 -6.08
N LEU A 464 -8.98 -5.90 -6.39
CA LEU A 464 -7.58 -5.62 -6.72
C LEU A 464 -7.26 -5.70 -8.21
N GLY A 465 -8.08 -6.39 -8.99
CA GLY A 465 -7.76 -6.83 -10.34
C GLY A 465 -6.89 -8.09 -10.37
N PRO A 466 -6.83 -8.78 -11.53
CA PRO A 466 -6.24 -10.11 -11.61
C PRO A 466 -4.74 -10.14 -11.34
N LEU A 467 -3.98 -9.14 -11.84
CA LEU A 467 -2.52 -9.10 -11.66
C LEU A 467 -2.13 -8.93 -10.19
N MET A 468 -2.66 -7.90 -9.51
CA MET A 468 -2.37 -7.68 -8.09
C MET A 468 -2.86 -8.84 -7.24
N ALA A 469 -4.07 -9.37 -7.47
CA ALA A 469 -4.59 -10.50 -6.70
C ALA A 469 -3.66 -11.70 -6.78
N LYS A 470 -3.18 -12.05 -7.97
CA LYS A 470 -2.20 -13.13 -8.18
C LYS A 470 -0.89 -12.83 -7.45
N VAL A 471 -0.26 -11.69 -7.73
CA VAL A 471 1.04 -11.31 -7.15
C VAL A 471 0.97 -11.35 -5.63
N TYR A 472 -0.08 -10.75 -5.05
CA TYR A 472 -0.26 -10.71 -3.61
C TYR A 472 -0.40 -12.11 -3.00
N GLN A 473 -1.20 -13.00 -3.60
CA GLN A 473 -1.33 -14.39 -3.14
C GLN A 473 0.01 -15.15 -3.19
N ASP A 474 0.81 -14.95 -4.24
CA ASP A 474 2.11 -15.61 -4.36
C ASP A 474 3.11 -15.09 -3.31
N LEU A 475 3.11 -13.78 -3.04
CA LEU A 475 3.91 -13.18 -1.97
C LEU A 475 3.53 -13.71 -0.59
N LYS A 476 2.23 -13.79 -0.29
CA LYS A 476 1.74 -14.31 0.99
C LYS A 476 2.04 -15.80 1.15
N ARG A 477 1.97 -16.58 0.06
CA ARG A 477 2.39 -18.00 0.07
C ARG A 477 3.88 -18.15 0.39
N ALA A 478 4.73 -17.34 -0.23
CA ALA A 478 6.17 -17.37 0.04
C ALA A 478 6.49 -17.00 1.51
N GLU A 479 5.76 -16.04 2.08
CA GLU A 479 5.89 -15.67 3.50
C GLU A 479 5.51 -16.84 4.42
N ILE A 480 4.36 -17.48 4.20
CA ILE A 480 3.91 -18.66 4.97
C ILE A 480 4.97 -19.77 4.92
N LEU A 481 5.48 -20.09 3.73
CA LEU A 481 6.50 -21.14 3.56
C LEU A 481 7.79 -20.80 4.31
N ALA A 482 8.19 -19.52 4.35
CA ALA A 482 9.36 -19.08 5.08
C ALA A 482 9.17 -19.26 6.61
N PHE A 483 8.01 -18.90 7.16
CA PHE A 483 7.73 -19.08 8.59
C PHE A 483 7.57 -20.54 9.00
N TRP A 484 6.96 -21.38 8.15
CA TRP A 484 6.86 -22.82 8.40
C TRP A 484 8.21 -23.55 8.38
N ALA A 485 9.23 -22.97 7.74
CA ALA A 485 10.56 -23.56 7.70
C ALA A 485 11.40 -23.29 8.97
N GLU A 486 10.94 -22.40 9.85
CA GLU A 486 11.66 -22.03 11.08
C GLU A 486 11.29 -22.97 12.24
N ILE A 487 12.30 -23.54 12.90
CA ILE A 487 12.13 -24.36 14.12
C ILE A 487 12.35 -23.47 15.33
N THR A 488 11.29 -23.17 16.07
CA THR A 488 11.33 -22.28 17.23
C THR A 488 12.09 -22.88 18.42
N GLN A 489 12.54 -22.01 19.33
CA GLN A 489 13.14 -22.46 20.59
C GLN A 489 12.16 -23.31 21.41
N LEU A 490 10.87 -22.96 21.42
CA LEU A 490 9.83 -23.69 22.13
C LEU A 490 9.71 -25.14 21.63
N GLU A 491 9.72 -25.35 20.31
CA GLU A 491 9.73 -26.69 19.73
C GLU A 491 10.94 -27.49 20.18
N ARG A 492 12.13 -26.90 20.13
CA ARG A 492 13.38 -27.55 20.57
C ARG A 492 13.32 -27.93 22.05
N THR A 493 12.86 -27.04 22.93
CA THR A 493 12.76 -27.32 24.37
C THR A 493 11.63 -28.29 24.72
N THR A 494 10.66 -28.49 23.83
CA THR A 494 9.54 -29.41 24.02
C THR A 494 9.87 -30.82 23.56
N TYR A 495 10.57 -30.94 22.42
CA TYR A 495 10.77 -32.21 21.73
C TYR A 495 12.20 -32.79 21.80
N LEU A 496 13.19 -32.06 22.34
CA LEU A 496 14.52 -32.57 22.72
C LEU A 496 14.61 -32.75 24.24
#